data_AF-A0A524LD35-F1
#
_entry.id   AF-A0A524LD35-F1
#
_cell.length_a   1.000
_cell.length_b   1.000
_cell.length_c   1.000
_cell.angle_alpha   90.00
_cell.angle_beta   90.00
_cell.angle_gamma   90.00
#
_symmetry.space_group_name_H-M   'P 1'
#
loop_
_entity.id
_entity.type
_entity.pdbx_description
1 polymer ?
#
loop_
_entity_poly.entity_id
_entity_poly.type
_entity_poly.pdbx_seq_one_letter_code
_entity_poly.pdbx_strand_id
1 'polypeptide(L)'
;MGDPRRQKKKYVVPKRPFDTDRFEQELQFIGTYGLRNKKELWTHSTDLSNFRRQARNLLALPPSERQHSERELVNKLARIGVLDEPNLDH
;
A
#
# COMPACT_ATOMS: atom_id res chain seq x y z
N MET A 1 -28.67 -17.99 -10.33
CA MET A 1 -28.51 -17.02 -9.23
C MET A 1 -27.25 -17.40 -8.47
N GLY A 2 -26.18 -16.62 -8.59
CA GLY A 2 -24.84 -16.98 -8.09
C GLY A 2 -24.61 -16.71 -6.59
N ASP A 3 -23.39 -17.02 -6.12
CA ASP A 3 -23.00 -16.88 -4.71
C ASP A 3 -22.64 -15.40 -4.35
N PRO A 4 -23.14 -14.84 -3.23
CA PRO A 4 -22.87 -13.45 -2.84
C PRO A 4 -21.39 -13.14 -2.54
N ARG A 5 -20.95 -11.90 -2.79
CA ARG A 5 -19.56 -11.47 -2.54
C ARG A 5 -19.24 -11.44 -1.03
N ARG A 6 -18.30 -12.28 -0.60
CA ARG A 6 -17.80 -12.31 0.79
C ARG A 6 -16.80 -11.19 1.07
N GLN A 7 -16.74 -10.75 2.34
CA GLN A 7 -15.75 -9.77 2.81
C GLN A 7 -14.35 -10.39 2.81
N LYS A 8 -13.36 -9.66 2.27
CA LYS A 8 -11.96 -10.09 2.20
C LYS A 8 -11.12 -9.41 3.28
N LYS A 9 -10.03 -10.05 3.69
CA LYS A 9 -9.03 -9.47 4.58
C LYS A 9 -8.34 -8.28 3.90
N LYS A 10 -7.98 -7.26 4.67
CA LYS A 10 -7.26 -6.05 4.21
C LYS A 10 -5.73 -6.17 4.29
N TYR A 11 -5.23 -7.28 4.84
CA TYR A 11 -3.81 -7.53 5.03
C TYR A 11 -3.41 -8.86 4.37
N VAL A 12 -2.16 -8.92 3.92
CA VAL A 12 -1.52 -10.14 3.43
C VAL A 12 -0.48 -10.59 4.45
N VAL A 13 -0.46 -11.89 4.73
CA VAL A 13 0.52 -12.51 5.63
C VAL A 13 1.82 -12.76 4.84
N PRO A 14 3.01 -12.58 5.45
CA PRO A 14 4.28 -12.90 4.81
C PRO A 14 4.31 -14.34 4.28
N LYS A 15 4.94 -14.52 3.12
CA LYS A 15 5.04 -15.83 2.45
C LYS A 15 5.87 -16.84 3.25
N ARG A 16 6.92 -16.35 3.93
CA ARG A 16 7.80 -17.15 4.80
C ARG A 16 7.54 -16.77 6.26
N PRO A 17 6.93 -17.66 7.06
CA PRO A 17 6.61 -17.36 8.44
C PRO A 17 7.84 -17.17 9.34
N PHE A 18 8.92 -17.91 9.10
CA PHE A 18 10.15 -17.88 9.89
C PHE A 18 11.27 -17.25 9.07
N ASP A 19 11.43 -15.94 9.21
CA ASP A 19 12.42 -15.15 8.50
C ASP A 19 12.99 -14.14 9.49
N THR A 20 14.26 -14.31 9.86
CA THR A 20 14.93 -13.55 10.93
C THR A 20 14.99 -12.07 10.58
N ASP A 21 15.39 -11.75 9.36
CA ASP A 21 15.59 -10.37 8.89
C ASP A 21 14.27 -9.61 8.93
N ARG A 22 13.18 -10.25 8.50
CA ARG A 22 11.83 -9.67 8.58
C ARG A 22 11.41 -9.47 10.04
N PHE A 23 11.70 -10.41 10.92
CA PHE A 23 11.31 -10.29 12.32
C PHE A 23 12.01 -9.13 13.02
N GLU A 24 13.30 -8.93 12.76
CA GLU A 24 14.06 -7.80 13.31
C GLU A 24 13.49 -6.46 12.82
N GLN A 25 13.22 -6.33 11.52
CA GLN A 25 12.59 -5.13 10.95
C GLN A 25 11.20 -4.88 11.54
N GLU A 26 10.34 -5.89 11.59
CA GLU A 26 9.00 -5.77 12.18
C GLU A 26 9.06 -5.38 13.65
N LEU A 27 9.99 -5.96 14.42
CA LEU A 27 10.16 -5.65 15.84
C LEU A 27 10.58 -4.20 16.04
N GLN A 28 11.50 -3.70 15.22
CA GLN A 28 11.91 -2.30 15.24
C GLN A 28 10.71 -1.37 15.02
N PHE A 29 9.92 -1.61 13.96
CA PHE A 29 8.74 -0.78 13.67
C PHE A 29 7.67 -0.85 14.76
N ILE A 30 7.43 -2.04 15.32
CA ILE A 30 6.46 -2.21 16.40
C ILE A 30 6.91 -1.46 17.66
N GLY A 31 8.21 -1.52 17.98
CA GLY A 31 8.79 -0.82 19.12
C GLY A 31 8.78 0.69 18.94
N THR A 32 9.15 1.21 17.77
CA THR A 32 9.21 2.66 17.52
C THR A 32 7.84 3.32 17.49
N TYR A 33 6.83 2.64 16.94
CA TYR A 33 5.48 3.20 16.77
C TYR A 33 4.46 2.69 17.80
N GLY A 34 4.85 1.81 18.72
CA GLY A 34 3.98 1.29 19.78
C GLY A 34 2.81 0.45 19.27
N LEU A 35 2.99 -0.29 18.17
CA LEU A 35 1.92 -1.07 17.55
C LEU A 35 1.48 -2.23 18.46
N ARG A 36 0.17 -2.50 18.56
CA ARG A 36 -0.33 -3.57 19.44
C ARG A 36 -0.05 -4.96 18.87
N ASN A 37 -0.04 -5.09 17.54
CA ASN A 37 0.10 -6.38 16.87
C ASN A 37 0.75 -6.23 15.48
N LYS A 38 1.30 -7.34 14.95
CA LYS A 38 1.87 -7.40 13.60
C LYS A 38 0.85 -7.17 12.48
N LYS A 39 -0.44 -7.35 12.77
CA LYS A 39 -1.52 -7.21 11.78
C LYS A 39 -1.73 -5.75 11.38
N GLU A 40 -1.53 -4.80 12.28
CA GLU A 40 -1.48 -3.36 11.99
C GLU A 40 -0.38 -3.06 10.98
N LEU A 41 0.83 -3.53 11.24
CA LEU A 41 1.97 -3.40 10.33
C LEU A 41 1.67 -4.03 8.96
N TRP A 42 1.12 -5.25 8.91
CA TRP A 42 0.79 -5.92 7.66
C TRP A 42 -0.32 -5.22 6.87
N THR A 43 -1.27 -4.59 7.56
CA THR A 43 -2.35 -3.82 6.91
C THR A 43 -1.74 -2.61 6.19
N HIS A 44 -0.93 -1.81 6.88
CA HIS A 44 -0.26 -0.66 6.28
C HIS A 44 0.72 -1.05 5.15
N SER A 45 1.48 -2.14 5.33
CA SER A 45 2.36 -2.67 4.29
C SER A 45 1.58 -3.13 3.04
N THR A 46 0.39 -3.73 3.25
CA THR A 46 -0.49 -4.14 2.16
C THR A 46 -1.07 -2.93 1.42
N ASP A 47 -1.48 -1.88 2.14
CA ASP A 47 -1.97 -0.65 1.54
C ASP A 47 -0.90 0.04 0.68
N LEU A 48 0.32 0.15 1.21
CA LEU A 48 1.47 0.68 0.48
C LEU A 48 1.81 -0.17 -0.75
N SER A 49 1.75 -1.50 -0.65
CA SER A 49 1.92 -2.39 -1.80
C SER A 49 0.83 -2.21 -2.86
N ASN A 50 -0.41 -1.94 -2.45
CA ASN A 50 -1.51 -1.64 -3.37
C ASN A 50 -1.29 -0.33 -4.11
N PHE A 51 -0.86 0.73 -3.42
CA PHE A 51 -0.53 2.01 -4.06
C PHE A 51 0.61 1.85 -5.07
N ARG A 52 1.70 1.16 -4.71
CA ARG A 52 2.81 0.87 -5.63
C ARG A 52 2.38 0.02 -6.83
N ARG A 53 1.44 -0.91 -6.65
CA ARG A 53 0.88 -1.69 -7.76
C ARG A 53 0.05 -0.81 -8.70
N GLN A 54 -0.79 0.06 -8.15
CA GLN A 54 -1.57 1.02 -8.95
C GLN A 54 -0.65 1.94 -9.75
N ALA A 55 0.38 2.51 -9.11
CA ALA A 55 1.37 3.34 -9.80
C ALA A 55 2.08 2.60 -10.94
N ARG A 56 2.57 1.36 -10.71
CA ARG A 56 3.20 0.55 -11.76
C ARG A 56 2.27 0.26 -12.93
N ASN A 57 0.99 0.00 -12.66
CA ASN A 57 0.02 -0.22 -13.71
C ASN A 57 -0.18 1.06 -14.53
N LEU A 58 -0.33 2.22 -13.89
CA LEU A 58 -0.49 3.51 -14.57
C LEU A 58 0.71 3.85 -15.47
N LEU A 59 1.93 3.55 -15.03
CA LEU A 59 3.14 3.74 -15.83
C LEU A 59 3.18 2.89 -17.11
N ALA A 60 2.42 1.79 -17.17
CA ALA A 60 2.33 0.95 -18.36
C ALA A 60 1.27 1.42 -19.38
N LEU A 61 0.31 2.28 -18.97
CA LEU A 61 -0.76 2.77 -19.85
C LEU A 61 -0.31 3.92 -20.76
N PRO A 62 -0.96 4.13 -21.92
CA PRO A 62 -0.72 5.30 -22.76
C PRO A 62 -1.14 6.61 -22.05
N PRO A 63 -0.55 7.76 -22.42
CA PRO A 63 -0.74 9.03 -21.72
C PRO A 63 -2.20 9.51 -21.68
N SER A 64 -3.01 9.20 -22.70
CA SER A 64 -4.40 9.63 -22.79
C SER A 64 -5.29 9.08 -21.66
N GLU A 65 -5.07 7.83 -21.24
CA GLU A 65 -5.84 7.19 -20.17
C GLU A 65 -5.17 7.39 -18.79
N ARG A 66 -3.85 7.60 -18.77
CA ARG A 66 -3.05 7.74 -17.56
C ARG A 66 -3.39 8.99 -16.76
N GLN A 67 -3.54 10.13 -17.43
CA GLN A 67 -3.61 11.46 -16.79
C GLN A 67 -4.70 11.56 -15.72
N HIS A 68 -5.87 10.97 -15.94
CA HIS A 68 -6.97 11.07 -14.98
C HIS A 68 -6.67 10.27 -13.71
N SER A 69 -6.38 8.97 -13.85
CA SER A 69 -6.12 8.08 -12.71
C SER A 69 -4.81 8.41 -11.98
N GLU A 70 -3.82 8.98 -12.67
CA GLU A 70 -2.58 9.46 -12.08
C GLU A 70 -2.83 10.64 -11.14
N ARG A 71 -3.60 11.64 -11.60
CA ARG A 71 -4.02 12.77 -10.75
C ARG A 71 -4.81 12.30 -9.54
N GLU A 72 -5.71 11.34 -9.70
CA GLU A 72 -6.47 10.77 -8.57
C GLU A 72 -5.55 10.11 -7.53
N LEU A 73 -4.56 9.33 -7.99
CA LEU A 73 -3.62 8.64 -7.10
C LEU A 73 -2.75 9.65 -6.34
N VAL A 74 -2.20 10.64 -7.03
CA VAL A 74 -1.37 11.70 -6.42
C VAL A 74 -2.16 12.51 -5.41
N ASN A 75 -3.36 12.98 -5.78
CA ASN A 75 -4.23 13.74 -4.89
C ASN A 75 -4.60 12.95 -3.62
N LYS A 76 -4.83 11.64 -3.76
CA LYS A 76 -5.11 10.77 -2.61
C LYS A 76 -3.91 10.65 -1.68
N LEU A 77 -2.70 10.49 -2.22
CA LEU A 77 -1.47 10.37 -1.43
C LEU A 77 -1.09 11.69 -0.75
N ALA A 78 -1.26 12.82 -1.44
CA ALA A 78 -1.09 14.16 -0.87
C ALA A 78 -2.08 14.41 0.28
N ARG A 79 -3.36 14.03 0.11
CA ARG A 79 -4.38 14.17 1.16
C ARG A 79 -4.09 13.36 2.43
N ILE A 80 -3.43 12.21 2.28
CA ILE A 80 -3.02 11.37 3.42
C ILE A 80 -1.71 11.90 4.05
N GLY A 81 -1.00 12.81 3.40
CA GLY A 81 0.28 13.37 3.86
C GLY A 81 1.47 12.45 3.60
N VAL A 82 1.38 11.57 2.58
CA VAL A 82 2.50 10.71 2.17
C VAL A 82 3.42 11.42 1.17
N LEU A 83 2.88 12.39 0.43
CA LEU A 83 3.61 13.25 -0.51
C LEU A 83 3.48 14.70 -0.02
N ASP A 84 4.59 15.44 0.03
CA ASP A 84 4.62 16.85 0.46
C ASP A 84 4.01 17.78 -0.60
N GLU A 85 4.20 17.48 -1.89
CA GLU A 85 3.62 18.26 -2.98
C GLU A 85 2.84 17.37 -3.97
N PRO A 86 1.70 17.84 -4.50
CA PRO A 86 0.97 17.17 -5.58
C PRO A 86 1.61 17.43 -6.95
N ASN A 87 2.93 17.53 -7.01
CA ASN A 87 3.64 17.94 -8.22
C ASN A 87 4.12 16.71 -8.98
N LEU A 88 3.71 16.62 -10.25
CA LEU A 88 3.93 15.50 -11.17
C LEU A 88 5.21 15.67 -12.00
N ASP A 89 6.05 16.66 -11.68
CA ASP A 89 7.10 17.14 -12.57
C ASP A 89 8.52 16.97 -11.99
N HIS A 90 9.29 16.11 -12.66
CA HIS A 90 10.72 16.29 -12.92
C HIS A 90 10.95 16.13 -14.41
#